data_AF-A0A7C4KL65-F1
#
_entry.id   AF-A0A7C4KL65-F1
#
_cell.length_a   1.000
_cell.length_b   1.000
_cell.length_c   1.000
_cell.angle_alpha   90.00
_cell.angle_beta   90.00
_cell.angle_gamma   90.00
#
_symmetry.space_group_name_H-M   'P 1'
#
loop_
_entity.id
_entity.type
_entity.pdbx_description
1 polymer ?
#
loop_
_entity_poly.entity_id
_entity_poly.type
_entity_poly.pdbx_seq_one_letter_code
_entity_poly.pdbx_strand_id
1 'polypeptide(L)'
;MSTFTPALSWDLSTAYDLFVSLFVLHHPDRFGLRPSWAAGVRSRLPIGQREFLEKAQSFLPVPLRWLYLLPAGARDAADAVSALAKIPTAERLATLSHTSEHTPEFTATLRSLSSRQSWTPAELEVIRAFYQRRGIPLKPAALLNLCQAWAHPAEFGDRYLEALQSYYQLFFVEEEQRIRPLLASGAERARELAARQPAGKADAAGEEKPAFEPYEGEIIASRVNIRSGPSTNYRSLLRAKKGFG
;
A
#
# COMPACT_ATOMS: atom_id res chain seq x y z
N MET A 1 -6.99 3.20 -39.43
CA MET A 1 -7.16 2.62 -38.08
C MET A 1 -5.96 3.08 -37.25
N SER A 2 -6.14 3.92 -36.22
CA SER A 2 -5.03 4.38 -35.38
C SER A 2 -4.55 3.23 -34.50
N THR A 3 -3.28 2.87 -34.62
CA THR A 3 -2.60 1.94 -33.72
C THR A 3 -2.46 2.59 -32.35
N PHE A 4 -3.22 2.10 -31.36
CA PHE A 4 -3.04 2.51 -29.97
C PHE A 4 -1.71 1.95 -29.48
N THR A 5 -0.73 2.82 -29.25
CA THR A 5 0.52 2.45 -28.57
C THR A 5 0.35 2.77 -27.09
N PRO A 6 0.37 1.78 -26.18
CA PRO A 6 0.26 2.05 -24.75
C PRO A 6 1.45 2.89 -24.30
N ALA A 7 1.18 4.04 -23.68
CA ALA A 7 2.20 4.90 -23.12
C ALA A 7 2.63 4.37 -21.74
N LEU A 8 3.92 4.08 -21.57
CA LEU A 8 4.50 3.73 -20.27
C LEU A 8 4.88 5.02 -19.53
N SER A 9 4.35 5.20 -18.33
CA SER A 9 4.80 6.23 -17.40
C SER A 9 5.66 5.61 -16.30
N TRP A 10 6.70 6.32 -15.90
CA TRP A 10 7.61 5.92 -14.83
C TRP A 10 7.43 6.87 -13.66
N ASP A 11 7.00 6.34 -12.52
CA ASP A 11 6.89 7.10 -11.28
C ASP A 11 7.86 6.54 -10.25
N LEU A 12 8.90 7.32 -9.93
CA LEU A 12 9.88 6.99 -8.92
C LEU A 12 9.63 7.88 -7.71
N SER A 13 9.10 7.29 -6.64
CA SER A 13 8.79 8.01 -5.41
C SER A 13 9.01 7.14 -4.18
N THR A 14 9.85 7.59 -3.26
CA THR A 14 10.09 6.89 -1.98
C THR A 14 8.93 7.06 -0.99
N ALA A 15 7.92 7.88 -1.34
CA ALA A 15 6.67 7.94 -0.60
C ALA A 15 5.96 6.57 -0.57
N TYR A 16 5.99 5.82 -1.67
CA TYR A 16 5.45 4.45 -1.69
C TYR A 16 6.18 3.56 -0.68
N ASP A 17 7.50 3.62 -0.66
CA ASP A 17 8.34 2.82 0.23
C ASP A 17 8.10 3.12 1.71
N LEU A 18 7.79 4.38 2.09
CA LEU A 18 7.44 4.74 3.47
C LEU A 18 6.20 3.96 3.95
N PHE A 19 5.11 4.00 3.20
CA PHE A 19 3.86 3.36 3.60
C PHE A 19 3.89 1.85 3.42
N VAL A 20 4.55 1.35 2.35
CA VAL A 20 4.74 -0.08 2.14
C VAL A 20 5.60 -0.69 3.25
N SER A 21 6.71 -0.05 3.62
CA SER A 21 7.57 -0.56 4.69
C SER A 21 6.83 -0.59 6.03
N LEU A 22 6.05 0.45 6.36
CA LEU A 22 5.20 0.46 7.55
C LEU A 22 4.21 -0.72 7.52
N PHE A 23 3.52 -0.93 6.40
CA PHE A 23 2.59 -2.04 6.24
C PHE A 23 3.27 -3.41 6.40
N VAL A 24 4.41 -3.62 5.74
CA VAL A 24 5.21 -4.86 5.79
C VAL A 24 5.67 -5.15 7.23
N LEU A 25 6.13 -4.13 7.95
CA LEU A 25 6.56 -4.27 9.33
C LEU A 25 5.42 -4.71 10.26
N HIS A 26 4.18 -4.37 9.97
CA HIS A 26 3.02 -4.82 10.75
C HIS A 26 2.43 -6.16 10.29
N HIS A 27 2.86 -6.67 9.12
CA HIS A 27 2.40 -7.93 8.55
C HIS A 27 3.55 -8.83 8.07
N PRO A 28 4.57 -9.10 8.91
CA PRO A 28 5.82 -9.71 8.46
C PRO A 28 5.65 -11.10 7.85
N ASP A 29 4.68 -11.88 8.33
CA ASP A 29 4.32 -13.21 7.83
C ASP A 29 3.88 -13.20 6.35
N ARG A 30 3.22 -12.13 5.91
CA ARG A 30 2.75 -11.98 4.52
C ARG A 30 3.88 -11.75 3.51
N PHE A 31 5.05 -11.35 4.00
CA PHE A 31 6.18 -10.94 3.16
C PHE A 31 7.44 -11.80 3.40
N GLY A 32 7.32 -12.89 4.17
CA GLY A 32 8.47 -13.74 4.53
C GLY A 32 9.51 -13.02 5.40
N LEU A 33 9.10 -11.94 6.07
CA LEU A 33 9.96 -11.18 6.96
C LEU A 33 10.00 -11.84 8.34
N ARG A 34 11.18 -11.91 8.97
CA ARG A 34 11.30 -12.50 10.32
C ARG A 34 10.52 -11.65 11.33
N PRO A 35 9.56 -12.24 12.09
CA PRO A 35 8.74 -11.48 13.04
C PRO A 35 9.56 -10.73 14.12
N SER A 36 10.65 -11.33 14.60
CA SER A 36 11.54 -10.72 15.60
C SER A 36 12.27 -9.48 15.07
N TRP A 37 12.68 -9.50 13.80
CA TRP A 37 13.30 -8.33 13.17
C TRP A 37 12.30 -7.20 13.01
N ALA A 38 11.11 -7.51 12.49
CA ALA A 38 10.05 -6.52 12.35
C ALA A 38 9.66 -5.91 13.71
N ALA A 39 9.57 -6.74 14.76
CA ALA A 39 9.31 -6.28 16.13
C ALA A 39 10.43 -5.36 16.64
N GLY A 40 11.70 -5.67 16.36
CA GLY A 40 12.84 -4.83 16.73
C GLY A 40 12.88 -3.48 16.01
N VAL A 41 12.36 -3.39 14.78
CA VAL A 41 12.17 -2.09 14.11
C VAL A 41 11.03 -1.32 14.77
N ARG A 42 9.88 -1.94 15.00
CA ARG A 42 8.72 -1.29 15.65
C ARG A 42 9.01 -0.84 17.08
N SER A 43 9.94 -1.48 17.80
CA SER A 43 10.32 -1.08 19.15
C SER A 43 11.13 0.22 19.24
N ARG A 44 11.55 0.78 18.10
CA ARG A 44 12.17 2.11 18.06
C ARG A 44 11.16 3.23 18.35
N LEU A 45 9.88 2.98 18.13
CA LEU A 45 8.81 3.94 18.38
C LEU A 45 8.44 4.02 19.86
N PRO A 46 8.00 5.19 20.34
CA PRO A 46 7.32 5.32 21.63
C PRO A 46 6.18 4.30 21.77
N ILE A 47 6.02 3.75 22.98
CA ILE A 47 5.09 2.64 23.22
C ILE A 47 3.66 2.95 22.77
N GLY A 48 3.15 4.14 23.09
CA GLY A 48 1.79 4.56 22.72
C GLY A 48 1.58 4.69 21.21
N GLN A 49 2.61 5.14 20.48
CA GLN A 49 2.57 5.23 19.01
C GLN A 49 2.67 3.86 18.35
N ARG A 50 3.50 2.96 18.90
CA ARG A 50 3.63 1.57 18.45
C ARG A 50 2.29 0.82 18.57
N GLU A 51 1.66 0.89 19.74
CA GLU A 51 0.34 0.27 19.97
C GLU A 51 -0.75 0.88 19.11
N PHE A 52 -0.72 2.19 18.90
CA PHE A 52 -1.63 2.87 17.99
C PHE A 52 -1.46 2.37 16.55
N LEU A 53 -0.24 2.32 16.03
CA LEU A 53 0.03 1.83 14.67
C LEU A 53 -0.33 0.35 14.50
N GLU A 54 -0.16 -0.48 15.54
CA GLU A 54 -0.63 -1.87 15.49
C GLU A 54 -2.14 -1.97 15.26
N LYS A 55 -2.92 -1.13 15.96
CA LYS A 55 -4.37 -1.05 15.74
C LYS A 55 -4.70 -0.48 14.36
N ALA A 56 -4.05 0.62 13.95
CA ALA A 56 -4.31 1.26 12.67
C ALA A 56 -4.00 0.33 11.48
N GLN A 57 -2.86 -0.36 11.53
CA GLN A 57 -2.42 -1.28 10.49
C GLN A 57 -3.26 -2.57 10.42
N SER A 58 -4.09 -2.86 11.44
CA SER A 58 -5.00 -4.00 11.39
C SER A 58 -6.13 -3.85 10.35
N PHE A 59 -6.41 -2.63 9.89
CA PHE A 59 -7.47 -2.35 8.92
C PHE A 59 -7.07 -1.39 7.78
N LEU A 60 -6.04 -0.54 7.97
CA LEU A 60 -5.61 0.37 6.93
C LEU A 60 -4.85 -0.36 5.81
N PRO A 61 -5.21 -0.10 4.53
CA PRO A 61 -4.37 -0.48 3.42
C PRO A 61 -3.19 0.50 3.27
N VAL A 62 -2.25 0.16 2.38
CA VAL A 62 -1.31 1.16 1.85
C VAL A 62 -2.11 2.16 1.00
N PRO A 63 -1.99 3.48 1.23
CA PRO A 63 -2.81 4.50 0.57
C PRO A 63 -2.33 4.81 -0.86
N LEU A 64 -2.17 3.78 -1.70
CA LEU A 64 -1.57 3.89 -3.03
C LEU A 64 -2.27 4.92 -3.93
N ARG A 65 -3.60 5.04 -3.84
CA ARG A 65 -4.37 6.04 -4.59
C ARG A 65 -3.97 7.45 -4.22
N TRP A 66 -3.87 7.76 -2.93
CA TRP A 66 -3.50 9.10 -2.48
C TRP A 66 -2.05 9.42 -2.84
N LEU A 67 -1.14 8.44 -2.66
CA LEU A 67 0.27 8.59 -3.02
C LEU A 67 0.45 8.87 -4.51
N TYR A 68 -0.28 8.15 -5.38
CA TYR A 68 -0.25 8.36 -6.83
C TYR A 68 -0.80 9.75 -7.25
N LEU A 69 -1.69 10.32 -6.44
CA LEU A 69 -2.28 11.64 -6.71
C LEU A 69 -1.48 12.79 -6.10
N LEU A 70 -0.35 12.52 -5.42
CA LEU A 70 0.54 13.57 -4.97
C LEU A 70 1.08 14.37 -6.17
N PRO A 71 1.31 15.69 -6.01
CA PRO A 71 1.88 16.50 -7.09
C PRO A 71 3.21 15.93 -7.58
N ALA A 72 3.53 16.12 -8.87
CA ALA A 72 4.76 15.62 -9.49
C ALA A 72 6.08 16.12 -8.85
N GLY A 73 6.03 17.09 -7.94
CA GLY A 73 7.18 17.56 -7.15
C GLY A 73 7.28 16.97 -5.75
N ALA A 74 6.27 16.19 -5.30
CA ALA A 74 6.21 15.53 -4.00
C ALA A 74 6.58 14.05 -4.17
N ARG A 75 7.88 13.75 -4.21
CA ARG A 75 8.38 12.44 -4.67
C ARG A 75 9.14 11.67 -3.61
N ASP A 76 9.19 12.16 -2.37
CA ASP A 76 9.82 11.40 -1.31
C ASP A 76 8.96 11.25 -0.05
N ALA A 77 9.49 10.50 0.92
CA ALA A 77 8.78 10.24 2.15
C ALA A 77 8.53 11.51 2.97
N ALA A 78 9.46 12.48 2.95
CA ALA A 78 9.27 13.75 3.63
C ALA A 78 8.11 14.54 3.00
N ASP A 79 8.05 14.57 1.67
CA ASP A 79 6.97 15.23 0.94
C ASP A 79 5.61 14.62 1.26
N ALA A 80 5.52 13.29 1.34
CA ALA A 80 4.27 12.61 1.68
C ALA A 80 3.82 12.89 3.12
N VAL A 81 4.74 12.89 4.08
CA VAL A 81 4.46 13.26 5.47
C VAL A 81 4.00 14.73 5.56
N SER A 82 4.66 15.63 4.84
CA SER A 82 4.29 17.05 4.75
C SER A 82 2.92 17.25 4.10
N ALA A 83 2.62 16.51 3.02
CA ALA A 83 1.32 16.54 2.36
C ALA A 83 0.20 16.05 3.28
N LEU A 84 0.42 14.97 4.05
CA LEU A 84 -0.54 14.48 5.04
C LEU A 84 -0.78 15.50 6.15
N ALA A 85 0.27 16.20 6.58
CA ALA A 85 0.16 17.24 7.61
C ALA A 85 -0.75 18.41 7.20
N LYS A 86 -0.77 18.75 5.91
CA LYS A 86 -1.62 19.81 5.34
C LYS A 86 -3.10 19.43 5.23
N ILE A 87 -3.43 18.15 5.30
CA ILE A 87 -4.82 17.67 5.29
C ILE A 87 -5.44 17.95 6.68
N PRO A 88 -6.65 18.53 6.75
CA PRO A 88 -7.37 18.68 8.01
C PRO A 88 -7.44 17.36 8.77
N THR A 89 -7.23 17.40 10.09
CA THR A 89 -7.01 16.17 10.86
C THR A 89 -8.16 15.15 10.72
N ALA A 90 -9.42 15.62 10.71
CA ALA A 90 -10.61 14.80 10.52
C ALA A 90 -10.71 14.15 9.12
N GLU A 91 -9.99 14.67 8.12
CA GLU A 91 -10.04 14.17 6.74
C GLU A 91 -8.95 13.13 6.45
N ARG A 92 -7.88 13.08 7.26
CA ARG A 92 -6.72 12.20 7.03
C ARG A 92 -7.10 10.72 6.94
N LEU A 93 -7.97 10.23 7.82
CA LEU A 93 -8.41 8.83 7.80
C LEU A 93 -9.14 8.49 6.49
N ALA A 94 -10.01 9.39 6.02
CA ALA A 94 -10.71 9.20 4.75
C ALA A 94 -9.70 9.15 3.59
N THR A 95 -8.74 10.07 3.56
CA THR A 95 -7.67 10.08 2.55
C THR A 95 -6.85 8.78 2.53
N LEU A 96 -6.47 8.27 3.71
CA LEU A 96 -5.61 7.09 3.83
C LEU A 96 -6.36 5.77 3.52
N SER A 97 -7.65 5.71 3.82
CA SER A 97 -8.44 4.48 3.68
C SER A 97 -9.19 4.36 2.36
N HIS A 98 -9.34 5.45 1.60
CA HIS A 98 -10.20 5.49 0.43
C HIS A 98 -9.69 4.62 -0.72
N THR A 99 -10.57 3.75 -1.22
CA THR A 99 -10.36 2.92 -2.42
C THR A 99 -11.48 3.13 -3.42
N SER A 100 -11.23 2.82 -4.70
CA SER A 100 -12.22 2.93 -5.78
C SER A 100 -13.44 2.02 -5.61
N GLU A 101 -13.37 1.08 -4.67
CA GLU A 101 -14.42 0.10 -4.39
C GLU A 101 -15.45 0.60 -3.37
N HIS A 102 -15.26 1.79 -2.75
CA HIS A 102 -16.20 2.31 -1.75
C HIS A 102 -17.59 2.52 -2.37
N THR A 103 -18.59 1.84 -1.82
CA THR A 103 -19.99 2.04 -2.23
C THR A 103 -20.57 3.31 -1.57
N PRO A 104 -21.64 3.89 -2.14
CA PRO A 104 -22.37 4.98 -1.49
C PRO A 104 -22.89 4.61 -0.09
N GLU A 105 -23.38 3.39 0.08
CA GLU A 105 -23.87 2.86 1.36
C GLU A 105 -22.76 2.77 2.41
N PHE A 106 -21.59 2.23 2.03
CA PHE A 106 -20.43 2.13 2.91
C PHE A 106 -19.94 3.53 3.31
N THR A 107 -19.85 4.44 2.35
CA THR A 107 -19.44 5.83 2.59
C THR A 107 -20.42 6.57 3.51
N ALA A 108 -21.73 6.38 3.32
CA ALA A 108 -22.76 6.95 4.19
C ALA A 108 -22.67 6.38 5.61
N THR A 109 -22.38 5.08 5.74
CA THR A 109 -22.18 4.40 7.03
C THR A 109 -21.00 5.00 7.79
N LEU A 110 -19.83 5.15 7.15
CA LEU A 110 -18.65 5.77 7.78
C LEU A 110 -18.93 7.21 8.22
N ARG A 111 -19.67 7.99 7.42
CA ARG A 111 -20.08 9.35 7.79
C ARG A 111 -21.01 9.37 9.00
N SER A 112 -21.97 8.43 9.06
CA SER A 112 -22.88 8.27 10.21
C SER A 112 -22.10 7.98 11.49
N LEU A 113 -21.13 7.06 11.44
CA LEU A 113 -20.23 6.76 12.54
C LEU A 113 -19.53 8.01 13.07
N SER A 114 -18.94 8.80 12.17
CA SER A 114 -18.24 10.04 12.53
C SER A 114 -19.17 11.09 13.14
N SER A 115 -20.38 11.27 12.59
CA SER A 115 -21.33 12.25 13.13
C SER A 115 -21.87 11.88 14.52
N ARG A 116 -21.99 10.58 14.79
CA ARG A 116 -22.53 10.05 16.05
C ARG A 116 -21.45 9.78 17.09
N GLN A 117 -20.19 9.70 16.65
CA GLN A 117 -19.06 9.24 17.45
C GLN A 117 -19.30 7.86 18.08
N SER A 118 -20.05 7.00 17.37
CA SER A 118 -20.43 5.66 17.82
C SER A 118 -20.98 4.87 16.63
N TRP A 119 -21.18 3.56 16.78
CA TRP A 119 -21.75 2.69 15.76
C TRP A 119 -22.86 1.82 16.34
N THR A 120 -23.78 1.42 15.47
CA THR A 120 -24.81 0.43 15.76
C THR A 120 -24.40 -0.97 15.29
N PRO A 121 -25.04 -2.04 15.79
CA PRO A 121 -24.83 -3.39 15.25
C PRO A 121 -25.11 -3.51 13.75
N ALA A 122 -26.11 -2.78 13.23
CA ALA A 122 -26.43 -2.79 11.80
C ALA A 122 -25.30 -2.18 10.95
N GLU A 123 -24.75 -1.04 11.37
CA GLU A 123 -23.63 -0.39 10.69
C GLU A 123 -22.36 -1.25 10.74
N LEU A 124 -22.13 -1.95 11.85
CA LEU A 124 -21.03 -2.91 11.98
C LEU A 124 -21.13 -4.02 10.92
N GLU A 125 -22.33 -4.54 10.67
CA GLU A 125 -22.56 -5.57 9.65
C GLU A 125 -22.44 -5.02 8.22
N VAL A 126 -22.83 -3.77 7.95
CA VAL A 126 -22.56 -3.12 6.65
C VAL A 126 -21.05 -3.06 6.37
N ILE A 127 -20.26 -2.64 7.36
CA ILE A 127 -18.80 -2.57 7.24
C ILE A 127 -18.21 -3.98 7.07
N ARG A 128 -18.66 -4.96 7.85
CA ARG A 128 -18.21 -6.35 7.73
C ARG A 128 -18.49 -6.91 6.33
N ALA A 129 -19.71 -6.76 5.84
CA ALA A 129 -20.15 -7.26 4.55
C ALA A 129 -19.35 -6.61 3.39
N PHE A 130 -19.03 -5.32 3.51
CA PHE A 130 -18.18 -4.62 2.55
C PHE A 130 -16.81 -5.31 2.39
N TYR A 131 -16.10 -5.58 3.49
CA TYR A 131 -14.78 -6.23 3.45
C TYR A 131 -14.85 -7.70 3.03
N GLN A 132 -15.92 -8.43 3.41
CA GLN A 132 -16.16 -9.81 2.99
C GLN A 132 -16.34 -9.92 1.47
N ARG A 133 -17.16 -9.04 0.87
CA ARG A 133 -17.39 -9.03 -0.60
C ARG A 133 -16.12 -8.77 -1.41
N ARG A 134 -15.15 -8.08 -0.82
CA ARG A 134 -13.83 -7.80 -1.42
C ARG A 134 -12.82 -8.95 -1.25
N GLY A 135 -13.20 -10.04 -0.59
CA GLY A 135 -12.29 -11.17 -0.33
C GLY A 135 -11.22 -10.87 0.72
N ILE A 136 -11.38 -9.80 1.51
CA ILE A 136 -10.44 -9.38 2.56
C ILE A 136 -11.19 -9.20 3.90
N PRO A 137 -11.76 -10.28 4.46
CA PRO A 137 -12.54 -10.20 5.69
C PRO A 137 -11.68 -9.69 6.85
N LEU A 138 -12.19 -8.69 7.58
CA LEU A 138 -11.54 -8.19 8.79
C LEU A 138 -11.80 -9.12 9.97
N LYS A 139 -10.76 -9.36 10.77
CA LYS A 139 -10.90 -10.00 12.09
C LYS A 139 -11.77 -9.12 13.00
N PRO A 140 -12.48 -9.69 13.99
CA PRO A 140 -13.36 -8.92 14.88
C PRO A 140 -12.69 -7.70 15.54
N ALA A 141 -11.46 -7.86 16.05
CA ALA A 141 -10.72 -6.75 16.64
C ALA A 141 -10.37 -5.64 15.63
N ALA A 142 -9.99 -6.00 14.40
CA ALA A 142 -9.69 -5.04 13.35
C ALA A 142 -10.93 -4.25 12.91
N LEU A 143 -12.09 -4.92 12.85
CA LEU A 143 -13.36 -4.27 12.57
C LEU A 143 -13.73 -3.24 13.64
N LEU A 144 -13.55 -3.58 14.92
CA LEU A 144 -13.78 -2.63 16.02
C LEU A 144 -12.78 -1.47 16.01
N ASN A 145 -11.50 -1.74 15.71
CA ASN A 145 -10.49 -0.69 15.54
C ASN A 145 -10.87 0.29 14.42
N LEU A 146 -11.38 -0.22 13.29
CA LEU A 146 -11.88 0.61 12.18
C LEU A 146 -13.06 1.47 12.64
N CYS A 147 -14.07 0.87 13.28
CA CYS A 147 -15.23 1.62 13.75
C CYS A 147 -14.85 2.70 14.78
N GLN A 148 -13.93 2.39 15.70
CA GLN A 148 -13.40 3.35 16.65
C GLN A 148 -12.67 4.51 15.97
N ALA A 149 -11.83 4.22 14.96
CA ALA A 149 -11.14 5.24 14.19
C ALA A 149 -12.13 6.16 13.46
N TRP A 150 -13.20 5.61 12.88
CA TRP A 150 -14.22 6.38 12.18
C TRP A 150 -15.21 7.09 13.11
N ALA A 151 -15.39 6.64 14.35
CA ALA A 151 -16.12 7.37 15.38
C ALA A 151 -15.36 8.66 15.81
N HIS A 152 -14.02 8.64 15.78
CA HIS A 152 -13.18 9.77 16.19
C HIS A 152 -12.10 10.09 15.15
N PRO A 153 -12.48 10.52 13.93
CA PRO A 153 -11.53 10.65 12.81
C PRO A 153 -10.49 11.74 13.03
N ALA A 154 -10.81 12.80 13.77
CA ALA A 154 -9.86 13.85 14.12
C ALA A 154 -8.76 13.35 15.08
N GLU A 155 -9.15 12.65 16.15
CA GLU A 155 -8.17 12.06 17.08
C GLU A 155 -7.28 11.04 16.35
N PHE A 156 -7.89 10.20 15.49
CA PHE A 156 -7.14 9.27 14.65
C PHE A 156 -6.13 10.01 13.77
N GLY A 157 -6.56 11.08 13.09
CA GLY A 157 -5.74 11.84 12.16
C GLY A 157 -4.51 12.48 12.81
N ASP A 158 -4.64 13.00 14.03
CA ASP A 158 -3.52 13.58 14.78
C ASP A 158 -2.54 12.50 15.23
N ARG A 159 -3.06 11.44 15.86
CA ARG A 159 -2.24 10.33 16.35
C ARG A 159 -1.52 9.58 15.24
N TYR A 160 -2.17 9.43 14.08
CA TYR A 160 -1.56 8.78 12.92
C TYR A 160 -0.45 9.63 12.33
N LEU A 161 -0.64 10.94 12.18
CA LEU A 161 0.42 11.81 11.67
C LEU A 161 1.61 11.83 12.63
N GLU A 162 1.38 11.96 13.93
CA GLU A 162 2.43 11.95 14.96
C GLU A 162 3.25 10.65 14.93
N ALA A 163 2.57 9.50 14.87
CA ALA A 163 3.21 8.19 14.79
C ALA A 163 3.95 7.98 13.46
N LEU A 164 3.40 8.45 12.34
CA LEU A 164 4.04 8.39 11.03
C LEU A 164 5.30 9.26 10.97
N GLN A 165 5.25 10.47 11.53
CA GLN A 165 6.41 11.36 11.65
C GLN A 165 7.53 10.71 12.47
N SER A 166 7.17 10.08 13.59
CA SER A 166 8.13 9.38 14.44
C SER A 166 8.71 8.15 13.73
N TYR A 167 7.90 7.38 13.00
CA TYR A 167 8.37 6.28 12.17
C TYR A 167 9.32 6.74 11.07
N TYR A 168 8.99 7.85 10.41
CA TYR A 168 9.84 8.46 9.42
C TYR A 168 11.20 8.83 10.02
N GLN A 169 11.21 9.59 11.11
CA GLN A 169 12.44 10.11 11.73
C GLN A 169 13.32 9.02 12.36
N LEU A 170 12.73 8.04 13.06
CA LEU A 170 13.47 7.06 13.86
C LEU A 170 13.90 5.81 13.08
N PHE A 171 13.42 5.66 11.84
CA PHE A 171 13.74 4.52 11.01
C PHE A 171 13.86 4.88 9.52
N PHE A 172 12.84 5.49 8.94
CA PHE A 172 12.75 5.55 7.49
C PHE A 172 13.71 6.55 6.84
N VAL A 173 14.13 7.62 7.51
CA VAL A 173 15.13 8.57 6.96
C VAL A 173 16.41 7.84 6.53
N GLU A 174 16.96 6.98 7.39
CA GLU A 174 18.16 6.20 7.08
C GLU A 174 17.89 5.16 5.98
N GLU A 175 16.73 4.51 6.06
CA GLU A 175 16.33 3.48 5.11
C GLU A 175 16.12 4.06 3.71
N GLU A 176 15.54 5.25 3.61
CA GLU A 176 15.32 5.97 2.37
C GLU A 176 16.65 6.26 1.66
N GLN A 177 17.64 6.77 2.39
CA GLN A 177 18.98 7.01 1.84
C GLN A 177 19.63 5.72 1.32
N ARG A 178 19.41 4.60 2.02
CA ARG A 178 19.94 3.29 1.64
C ARG A 178 19.30 2.73 0.37
N ILE A 179 17.98 2.92 0.18
CA ILE A 179 17.25 2.34 -0.96
C ILE A 179 17.31 3.21 -2.22
N ARG A 180 17.50 4.53 -2.09
CA ARG A 180 17.59 5.47 -3.22
C ARG A 180 18.47 4.99 -4.39
N PRO A 181 19.74 4.56 -4.19
CA PRO A 181 20.56 4.08 -5.30
C PRO A 181 20.03 2.80 -5.96
N LEU A 182 19.41 1.90 -5.17
CA LEU A 182 18.81 0.67 -5.68
C LEU A 182 17.56 0.97 -6.53
N LEU A 183 16.74 1.92 -6.07
CA LEU A 183 15.54 2.37 -6.79
C LEU A 183 15.92 3.04 -8.12
N ALA A 184 16.94 3.91 -8.12
CA ALA A 184 17.45 4.52 -9.33
C ALA A 184 17.97 3.48 -10.34
N SER A 185 18.82 2.54 -9.89
CA SER A 185 19.33 1.47 -10.74
C SER A 185 18.23 0.55 -11.27
N GLY A 186 17.24 0.23 -10.43
CA GLY A 186 16.07 -0.56 -10.83
C GLY A 186 15.23 0.14 -11.89
N ALA A 187 15.01 1.45 -11.75
CA ALA A 187 14.27 2.26 -12.72
C ALA A 187 14.99 2.32 -14.07
N GLU A 188 16.31 2.54 -14.10
CA GLU A 188 17.08 2.53 -15.36
C GLU A 188 17.01 1.16 -16.04
N ARG A 189 17.22 0.07 -15.28
CA ARG A 189 17.10 -1.28 -15.82
C ARG A 189 15.71 -1.56 -16.40
N ALA A 190 14.65 -1.09 -15.73
CA ALA A 190 13.29 -1.27 -16.21
C ALA A 190 13.04 -0.50 -17.52
N ARG A 191 13.58 0.73 -17.65
CA ARG A 191 13.53 1.51 -18.90
C ARG A 191 14.30 0.83 -20.03
N GLU A 192 15.48 0.30 -19.75
CA GLU A 192 16.27 -0.46 -20.73
C GLU A 192 15.52 -1.69 -21.24
N LEU A 193 14.87 -2.44 -20.34
CA LEU A 193 14.07 -3.61 -20.70
C LEU A 193 12.84 -3.22 -21.54
N ALA A 194 12.15 -2.14 -21.17
CA ALA A 194 11.02 -1.62 -21.92
C ALA A 194 11.43 -1.14 -23.32
N ALA A 195 12.63 -0.57 -23.48
CA ALA A 195 13.14 -0.16 -24.79
C ALA A 195 13.51 -1.36 -25.69
N ARG A 196 13.87 -2.51 -25.10
CA ARG A 196 14.24 -3.74 -25.83
C ARG A 196 13.03 -4.60 -26.22
N GLN A 197 11.91 -4.48 -25.52
CA GLN A 197 10.67 -5.16 -25.90
C GLN A 197 9.89 -4.28 -26.88
N PRO A 198 9.66 -4.71 -28.13
CA PRO A 198 8.74 -3.97 -28.99
C PRO A 198 7.38 -3.92 -28.31
N ALA A 199 6.78 -2.73 -28.20
CA ALA A 199 5.38 -2.59 -27.82
C ALA A 199 4.58 -3.55 -28.71
N GLY A 200 3.95 -4.56 -28.12
CA GLY A 200 3.23 -5.60 -28.86
C GLY A 200 2.38 -4.91 -29.93
N LYS A 201 2.64 -5.21 -31.20
CA LYS A 201 1.81 -4.71 -32.29
C LYS A 201 0.37 -5.11 -31.93
N ALA A 202 -0.52 -4.14 -31.81
CA ALA A 202 -1.94 -4.45 -31.82
C ALA A 202 -2.20 -5.14 -33.17
N ASP A 203 -2.58 -6.41 -33.13
CA ASP A 203 -2.83 -7.21 -34.32
C ASP A 203 -3.91 -6.53 -35.18
N ALA A 204 -3.45 -5.82 -36.20
CA ALA A 204 -4.25 -5.20 -37.22
C ALA A 204 -4.38 -6.17 -38.39
N ALA A 205 -5.04 -7.31 -38.17
CA ALA A 205 -5.55 -8.17 -39.22
C ALA A 205 -6.67 -9.02 -38.62
N GLY A 206 -7.83 -9.04 -39.28
CA GLY A 206 -8.96 -9.89 -38.93
C GLY A 206 -8.67 -11.36 -39.26
N GLU A 207 -7.73 -11.96 -38.54
CA GLU A 207 -7.46 -13.40 -38.57
C GLU A 207 -7.87 -14.02 -37.24
N GLU A 208 -8.49 -15.21 -37.34
CA GLU A 208 -8.90 -16.01 -36.18
C GLU A 208 -7.78 -16.06 -35.14
N LYS A 209 -8.10 -15.68 -33.90
CA LYS A 209 -7.19 -15.80 -32.77
C LYS A 209 -6.64 -17.23 -32.73
N PRO A 210 -5.32 -17.45 -32.87
CA PRO A 210 -4.77 -18.74 -32.52
C PRO A 210 -5.06 -18.98 -31.04
N ALA A 211 -5.34 -20.24 -30.70
CA ALA A 211 -5.54 -20.67 -29.33
C ALA A 211 -4.43 -20.10 -28.44
N PHE A 212 -4.83 -19.51 -27.31
CA PHE A 212 -3.97 -18.82 -26.37
C PHE A 212 -2.74 -19.69 -26.03
N GLU A 213 -1.61 -19.45 -26.69
CA GLU A 213 -0.38 -20.16 -26.35
C GLU A 213 0.10 -19.64 -24.98
N PRO A 214 0.44 -20.54 -24.04
CA PRO A 214 0.94 -20.14 -22.74
C PRO A 214 2.30 -19.43 -22.90
N TYR A 215 2.30 -18.10 -22.73
CA TYR A 215 3.52 -17.32 -22.65
C TYR A 215 4.14 -17.45 -21.26
N GLU A 216 5.39 -17.90 -21.19
CA GLU A 216 6.22 -17.82 -19.99
C GLU A 216 6.99 -16.50 -19.96
N GLY A 217 6.58 -15.60 -19.06
CA GLY A 217 7.32 -14.39 -18.73
C GLY A 217 7.98 -14.51 -17.35
N GLU A 218 9.25 -14.13 -17.26
CA GLU A 218 9.92 -13.95 -15.97
C GLU A 218 9.41 -12.65 -15.33
N ILE A 219 8.63 -12.76 -14.26
CA ILE A 219 8.26 -11.59 -13.45
C ILE A 219 9.48 -11.19 -12.64
N ILE A 220 10.16 -10.11 -13.02
CA ILE A 220 11.17 -9.48 -12.15
C ILE A 220 10.39 -8.72 -11.08
N ALA A 221 9.98 -9.43 -10.02
CA ALA A 221 9.40 -8.80 -8.85
C ALA A 221 10.39 -7.76 -8.31
N SER A 222 9.89 -6.55 -8.04
CA SER A 222 10.61 -5.54 -7.26
C SER A 222 11.14 -6.20 -5.99
N ARG A 223 12.47 -6.32 -5.89
CA ARG A 223 13.13 -6.77 -4.65
C ARG A 223 13.06 -5.63 -3.67
N VAL A 224 12.11 -5.68 -2.75
CA VAL A 224 12.19 -4.94 -1.49
C VAL A 224 13.39 -5.49 -0.73
N ASN A 225 14.53 -4.81 -0.87
CA ASN A 225 15.81 -5.26 -0.35
C ASN A 225 15.94 -4.85 1.12
N ILE A 226 15.16 -5.50 1.99
CA ILE A 226 15.25 -5.38 3.44
C ILE A 226 16.30 -6.39 3.93
N ARG A 227 17.35 -5.92 4.64
CA ARG A 227 18.45 -6.77 5.12
C ARG A 227 17.94 -8.02 5.86
N SER A 228 18.45 -9.18 5.48
CA SER A 228 18.52 -10.36 6.35
C SER A 228 19.98 -10.77 6.53
N GLY A 229 20.34 -11.27 7.71
CA GLY A 229 21.70 -11.69 8.05
C GLY A 229 22.18 -12.93 7.27
N PRO A 230 23.43 -13.39 7.50
CA PRO A 230 24.22 -14.26 6.61
C PRO A 230 23.66 -15.67 6.28
N SER A 231 22.45 -16.02 6.73
CA SER A 231 21.92 -17.39 6.68
C SER A 231 20.51 -17.51 6.08
N THR A 232 20.06 -16.56 5.26
CA THR A 232 18.68 -16.59 4.71
C THR A 232 18.68 -16.87 3.22
N ASN A 233 18.45 -18.14 2.85
CA ASN A 233 18.10 -18.52 1.48
C ASN A 233 16.66 -18.05 1.20
N TYR A 234 16.50 -17.02 0.38
CA TYR A 234 15.20 -16.65 -0.16
C TYR A 234 14.76 -17.71 -1.16
N ARG A 235 13.54 -18.26 -1.01
CA ARG A 235 12.87 -18.94 -2.13
C ARG A 235 12.46 -17.86 -3.13
N SER A 236 13.17 -17.77 -4.24
CA SER A 236 12.72 -17.02 -5.41
C SER A 236 11.46 -17.68 -5.96
N LEU A 237 10.38 -16.90 -6.13
CA LEU A 237 9.28 -17.31 -7.00
C LEU A 237 9.80 -17.26 -8.43
N LEU A 238 10.23 -18.41 -8.95
CA LEU A 238 10.78 -18.54 -10.30
C LEU A 238 9.69 -18.67 -11.37
N ARG A 239 8.44 -18.97 -10.98
CA ARG A 239 7.29 -19.09 -11.88
C ARG A 239 5.99 -18.69 -11.18
N ALA A 240 5.15 -17.96 -11.90
CA ALA A 240 3.73 -17.77 -11.60
C ALA A 240 2.93 -18.08 -12.87
N LYS A 241 1.90 -18.93 -12.75
CA LYS A 241 0.98 -19.26 -13.85
C LYS A 241 -0.36 -18.60 -13.56
N LYS A 242 -0.91 -17.87 -14.52
CA LYS A 242 -2.30 -17.37 -14.44
C LYS A 242 -3.23 -18.58 -14.61
N GLY A 243 -3.88 -19.02 -13.53
CA GLY A 243 -4.96 -19.99 -13.59
C GLY A 243 -6.31 -19.28 -13.70
N PHE A 244 -7.08 -19.59 -14.74
CA PHE A 244 -8.53 -19.47 -14.67
C PHE A 244 -9.04 -20.78 -14.04
N GLY A 245 -9.70 -20.66 -12.89
CA GLY A 245 -10.58 -21.70 -12.36
C GLY A 245 -11.99 -21.50 -12.92
#